data_AF-A0A3D8S6N4-F1
#
_entry.id   AF-A0A3D8S6N4-F1
#
_cell.length_a   1.000
_cell.length_b   1.000
_cell.length_c   1.000
_cell.angle_alpha   90.00
_cell.angle_beta   90.00
_cell.angle_gamma   90.00
#
_symmetry.space_group_name_H-M   'P 1'
#
loop_
_entity.id
_entity.type
_entity.pdbx_description
1 polymer ?
#
loop_
_entity_poly.entity_id
_entity_poly.type
_entity_poly.pdbx_seq_one_letter_code
_entity_poly.pdbx_strand_id
1 'polypeptide(L)'
;MGGRVEMLALCKDPCSSLVVACLVTEGASTSGPTRTWTVATPDDQPHTNLLKSAIPLAQTLTPPISSPSLSAQNSAGIQTLLDAERDAQKIVQRAREYRTKRVKEARDEAKKEIEEYKKQKDDEFKKFESEHTSGNKKAEEDANKDAENQIKDIKAAGKKGQDKVIKDLLKAVFDVKPVAPSRIEAPS
;
A
#
# COMPACT_ATOMS: atom_id res chain seq x y z
N MET A 1 15.25 -29.58 25.88
CA MET A 1 15.52 -30.39 24.67
C MET A 1 14.18 -30.80 24.08
N GLY A 2 13.67 -30.04 23.12
CA GLY A 2 12.38 -30.28 22.47
C GLY A 2 12.48 -29.80 21.04
N GLY A 3 12.54 -30.75 20.10
CA GLY A 3 12.81 -30.50 18.69
C GLY A 3 11.69 -29.71 18.02
N ARG A 4 12.07 -28.67 17.28
CA ARG A 4 11.18 -27.96 16.37
C ARG A 4 11.14 -28.75 15.06
N VAL A 5 9.99 -29.36 14.80
CA VAL A 5 9.65 -30.02 13.54
C VAL A 5 9.52 -28.94 12.47
N GLU A 6 10.49 -28.83 11.56
CA GLU A 6 10.34 -28.04 10.34
C GLU A 6 9.32 -28.72 9.44
N MET A 7 8.15 -28.11 9.30
CA MET A 7 7.17 -28.48 8.29
C MET A 7 7.59 -27.82 6.97
N LEU A 8 8.40 -28.56 6.19
CA LEU A 8 8.68 -28.24 4.79
C LEU A 8 7.36 -28.26 4.01
N ALA A 9 6.75 -27.09 3.84
CA ALA A 9 5.69 -26.89 2.86
C ALA A 9 6.32 -26.93 1.45
N LEU A 10 6.38 -28.13 0.87
CA LEU A 10 6.61 -28.32 -0.56
C LEU A 10 5.40 -27.77 -1.34
N CYS A 11 5.44 -26.49 -1.70
CA CYS A 11 4.64 -26.01 -2.84
C CYS A 11 5.28 -26.57 -4.12
N LYS A 12 4.68 -27.64 -4.62
CA LYS A 12 5.02 -28.27 -5.89
C LYS A 12 4.34 -27.48 -7.02
N ASP A 13 4.96 -26.39 -7.48
CA ASP A 13 4.53 -25.70 -8.70
C ASP A 13 5.09 -26.43 -9.94
N PRO A 14 4.27 -26.91 -10.89
CA PRO A 14 4.74 -27.71 -12.01
C PRO A 14 5.24 -26.93 -13.24
N CYS A 15 5.52 -25.62 -13.17
CA CYS A 15 5.75 -24.83 -14.40
C CYS A 15 6.88 -23.76 -14.42
N SER A 16 7.79 -23.68 -13.44
CA SER A 16 8.88 -22.67 -13.54
C SER A 16 10.18 -23.16 -12.92
N SER A 17 11.25 -23.25 -13.72
CA SER A 17 12.59 -23.68 -13.33
C SER A 17 13.38 -22.59 -12.59
N LEU A 18 12.72 -21.79 -11.75
CA LEU A 18 13.34 -20.70 -11.01
C LEU A 18 13.20 -20.97 -9.51
N VAL A 19 14.30 -21.42 -8.93
CA VAL A 19 14.49 -21.49 -7.48
C VAL A 19 14.51 -20.05 -6.94
N VAL A 20 13.42 -19.61 -6.33
CA VAL A 20 13.40 -18.38 -5.54
C VAL A 20 14.00 -18.72 -4.17
N ALA A 21 15.25 -18.32 -3.96
CA ALA A 21 15.86 -18.38 -2.63
C ALA A 21 15.24 -17.29 -1.75
N CYS A 22 14.40 -17.69 -0.79
CA CYS A 22 13.93 -16.79 0.27
C CYS A 22 14.93 -16.88 1.43
N LEU A 23 15.91 -15.98 1.48
CA LEU A 23 16.71 -15.79 2.69
C LEU A 23 15.92 -14.93 3.67
N VAL A 24 15.40 -15.56 4.71
CA VAL A 24 14.94 -14.87 5.92
C VAL A 24 16.15 -14.68 6.82
N THR A 25 16.73 -13.48 6.83
CA THR A 25 17.68 -13.09 7.87
C THR A 25 16.93 -12.35 8.96
N GLU A 26 16.63 -13.04 10.06
CA GLU A 26 16.16 -12.41 11.30
C GLU A 26 17.33 -11.63 11.93
N GLY A 27 17.36 -10.32 11.69
CA GLY A 27 18.21 -9.41 12.43
C GLY A 27 17.49 -8.94 13.69
N ALA A 28 17.93 -9.41 14.86
CA ALA A 28 17.48 -8.88 16.14
C ALA A 28 18.10 -7.49 16.37
N SER A 29 17.32 -6.43 16.18
CA SER A 29 17.63 -5.11 16.74
C SER A 29 16.43 -4.58 17.53
N THR A 30 16.74 -3.99 18.68
CA THR A 30 15.82 -3.61 19.74
C THR A 30 15.07 -2.32 19.39
N SER A 31 14.08 -2.39 18.52
CA SER A 31 12.99 -1.40 18.44
C SER A 31 11.89 -1.91 17.51
N GLY A 32 10.74 -2.29 18.08
CA GLY A 32 9.37 -2.39 17.53
C GLY A 32 9.13 -2.79 16.05
N PRO A 33 8.18 -3.71 15.76
CA PRO A 33 7.86 -4.06 14.38
C PRO A 33 6.96 -2.99 13.73
N THR A 34 7.57 -1.98 13.11
CA THR A 34 6.88 -1.10 12.16
C THR A 34 6.83 -1.82 10.81
N ARG A 35 5.67 -2.38 10.43
CA ARG A 35 5.46 -2.95 9.10
C ARG A 35 5.34 -1.83 8.07
N THR A 36 6.45 -1.45 7.46
CA THR A 36 6.44 -0.67 6.23
C THR A 36 6.43 -1.65 5.06
N TRP A 37 5.38 -1.59 4.24
CA TRP A 37 5.29 -2.34 2.99
C TRP A 37 5.88 -1.49 1.88
N THR A 38 7.08 -1.83 1.43
CA THR A 38 7.67 -1.20 0.25
C THR A 38 7.45 -2.14 -0.94
N VAL A 39 6.59 -1.74 -1.88
CA VAL A 39 6.47 -2.40 -3.18
C VAL A 39 7.72 -2.06 -3.98
N ALA A 40 8.59 -3.05 -4.21
CA ALA A 40 9.75 -2.88 -5.06
C ALA A 40 9.30 -2.77 -6.53
N THR A 41 9.37 -1.56 -7.09
CA THR A 41 9.28 -1.33 -8.53
C THR A 41 10.60 -1.72 -9.19
N PRO A 42 10.64 -2.55 -10.25
CA PRO A 42 11.85 -2.83 -11.00
C PRO A 42 12.09 -1.72 -12.02
N ASP A 43 12.74 -0.63 -11.61
CA ASP A 43 13.43 0.29 -12.50
C ASP A 43 14.36 1.17 -11.65
N ASP A 44 15.59 0.69 -11.40
CA ASP A 44 16.84 1.46 -11.48
C ASP A 44 18.02 0.56 -11.06
N GLN A 45 18.72 0.00 -12.04
CA GLN A 45 20.10 -0.46 -11.86
C GLN A 45 20.93 0.10 -13.01
N PRO A 46 21.83 1.07 -12.76
CA PRO A 46 22.79 1.52 -13.75
C PRO A 46 23.81 0.40 -13.99
N HIS A 47 24.03 0.06 -15.27
CA HIS A 47 24.99 -0.95 -15.69
C HIS A 47 26.41 -0.52 -15.31
N THR A 48 26.92 -1.05 -14.21
CA THR A 48 28.33 -0.94 -13.84
C THR A 48 29.13 -1.99 -14.60
N ASN A 49 30.06 -1.48 -15.42
CA ASN A 49 31.17 -2.22 -15.99
C ASN A 49 32.01 -2.82 -14.86
N LEU A 50 32.19 -4.15 -14.81
CA LEU A 50 33.39 -4.77 -14.24
C LEU A 50 33.67 -6.15 -14.87
N LEU A 51 34.88 -6.22 -15.44
CA LEU A 51 35.80 -7.37 -15.45
C LEU A 51 35.28 -8.70 -16.04
N LYS A 52 35.35 -8.82 -17.38
CA LYS A 52 35.71 -10.11 -17.99
C LYS A 52 37.23 -10.23 -17.98
N SER A 53 37.76 -10.87 -16.95
CA SER A 53 39.13 -11.39 -16.95
C SER A 53 39.26 -12.53 -17.94
N ALA A 54 40.46 -12.61 -18.50
CA ALA A 54 40.89 -13.53 -19.53
C ALA A 54 40.62 -15.00 -19.23
N ILE A 55 40.08 -15.70 -20.23
CA ILE A 55 40.36 -17.13 -20.48
C ILE A 55 40.66 -17.23 -21.98
N PRO A 56 41.89 -17.58 -22.40
CA PRO A 56 42.19 -17.77 -23.81
C PRO A 56 41.70 -19.17 -24.19
N LEU A 57 40.57 -19.25 -24.91
CA LEU A 57 40.27 -20.46 -25.67
C LEU A 57 41.21 -20.47 -26.88
N ALA A 58 42.03 -21.52 -26.95
CA ALA A 58 42.96 -21.80 -28.01
C ALA A 58 42.34 -21.57 -29.40
N GLN A 59 42.91 -20.62 -30.15
CA GLN A 59 42.80 -20.59 -31.60
C GLN A 59 43.66 -21.73 -32.16
N THR A 60 43.03 -22.86 -32.43
CA THR A 60 43.56 -23.81 -33.42
C THR A 60 43.54 -23.12 -34.78
N LEU A 61 44.71 -22.66 -35.23
CA LEU A 61 44.96 -22.19 -36.59
C LEU A 61 44.78 -23.37 -37.55
N THR A 62 43.59 -23.50 -38.13
CA THR A 62 43.40 -24.25 -39.37
C THR A 62 43.89 -23.39 -40.54
N PRO A 63 44.69 -23.93 -41.48
CA PRO A 63 45.18 -23.17 -42.64
C PRO A 63 44.02 -22.73 -43.54
N PRO A 64 44.16 -21.62 -44.30
CA PRO A 64 43.17 -21.23 -45.29
C PRO A 64 43.17 -22.29 -46.40
N ILE A 65 42.14 -23.13 -46.42
CA ILE A 65 41.91 -24.05 -47.52
C ILE A 65 41.69 -23.20 -48.77
N SER A 66 42.67 -23.27 -49.68
CA SER A 66 42.57 -22.74 -51.02
C SER A 66 41.37 -23.34 -51.73
N SER A 67 40.57 -22.45 -52.31
CA SER A 67 39.36 -22.65 -53.10
C SER A 67 39.38 -23.87 -54.05
N PRO A 68 38.22 -24.48 -54.33
CA PRO A 68 37.88 -24.84 -55.69
C PRO A 68 37.03 -23.70 -56.27
N SER A 69 37.55 -23.08 -57.32
CA SER A 69 36.73 -22.39 -58.30
C SER A 69 35.57 -23.29 -58.71
N LEU A 70 34.33 -22.92 -58.33
CA LEU A 70 33.12 -23.41 -58.99
C LEU A 70 32.44 -22.22 -59.66
N SER A 71 32.81 -22.05 -60.92
CA SER A 71 31.92 -21.74 -62.03
C SER A 71 31.03 -20.50 -61.87
N ALA A 72 31.22 -19.53 -62.75
CA ALA A 72 30.40 -18.33 -62.95
C ALA A 72 28.88 -18.57 -63.19
N GLN A 73 28.39 -19.80 -63.04
CA GLN A 73 26.98 -20.21 -62.98
C GLN A 73 26.40 -20.20 -61.55
N ASN A 74 27.24 -19.98 -60.53
CA ASN A 74 26.88 -20.03 -59.11
C ASN A 74 26.49 -18.64 -58.52
N SER A 75 26.65 -17.55 -59.27
CA SER A 75 26.37 -16.18 -58.79
C SER A 75 24.88 -15.93 -58.55
N ALA A 76 24.00 -16.54 -59.35
CA ALA A 76 22.55 -16.43 -59.20
C ALA A 76 22.05 -17.19 -57.94
N GLY A 77 22.54 -18.41 -57.72
CA GLY A 77 22.20 -19.20 -56.53
C GLY A 77 22.72 -18.58 -55.23
N ILE A 78 23.94 -18.04 -55.25
CA ILE A 78 24.52 -17.32 -54.09
C ILE A 78 23.68 -16.09 -53.74
N GLN A 79 23.21 -15.31 -54.72
CA GLN A 79 22.36 -14.14 -54.47
C GLN A 79 21.03 -14.53 -53.82
N THR A 80 20.39 -15.60 -54.28
CA THR A 80 19.16 -16.11 -53.67
C THR A 80 19.35 -16.51 -52.21
N LEU A 81 20.50 -17.12 -51.87
CA LEU A 81 20.83 -17.48 -50.49
C LEU A 81 21.06 -16.25 -49.60
N LEU A 82 21.74 -15.22 -50.12
CA LEU A 82 21.96 -13.96 -49.38
C LEU A 82 20.66 -13.18 -49.16
N ASP A 83 19.76 -13.20 -50.14
CA ASP A 83 18.44 -12.58 -50.01
C ASP A 83 17.59 -13.34 -48.97
N ALA A 84 17.61 -14.67 -49.02
CA ALA A 84 16.95 -15.52 -48.02
C ALA A 84 17.51 -15.31 -46.60
N GLU A 85 18.83 -15.10 -46.46
CA GLU A 85 19.46 -14.77 -45.18
C GLU A 85 18.95 -13.43 -44.63
N ARG A 86 18.91 -12.38 -45.46
CA ARG A 86 18.40 -11.07 -45.05
C ARG A 86 16.92 -11.14 -44.66
N ASP A 87 16.12 -11.92 -45.39
CA ASP A 87 14.70 -12.06 -45.08
C ASP A 87 14.45 -12.88 -43.81
N ALA A 88 15.22 -13.94 -43.58
CA ALA A 88 15.19 -14.68 -42.32
C ALA A 88 15.55 -13.77 -41.12
N GLN A 89 16.61 -12.95 -41.26
CA GLN A 89 17.00 -11.98 -40.23
C GLN A 89 15.87 -10.97 -39.95
N LYS A 90 15.22 -10.42 -40.99
CA LYS A 90 14.07 -9.52 -40.84
C LYS A 90 12.89 -10.18 -40.14
N ILE A 91 12.62 -11.47 -40.41
CA ILE A 91 11.53 -12.20 -39.75
C ILE A 91 11.82 -12.35 -38.25
N VAL A 92 13.04 -12.73 -37.89
CA VAL A 92 13.45 -12.86 -36.47
C VAL A 92 13.40 -11.50 -35.76
N GLN A 93 13.86 -10.43 -36.41
CA GLN A 93 13.83 -9.08 -35.84
C GLN A 93 12.39 -8.60 -35.61
N ARG A 94 11.50 -8.79 -36.61
CA ARG A 94 10.07 -8.49 -36.46
C ARG A 94 9.43 -9.29 -35.33
N ALA A 95 9.78 -10.57 -35.16
CA ALA A 95 9.27 -11.39 -34.07
C ALA A 95 9.74 -10.86 -32.69
N ARG A 96 11.00 -10.45 -32.56
CA ARG A 96 11.54 -9.84 -31.33
C ARG A 96 10.84 -8.53 -31.00
N GLU A 97 10.65 -7.66 -32.00
CA GLU A 97 9.93 -6.40 -31.85
C GLU A 97 8.45 -6.62 -31.51
N TYR A 98 7.79 -7.60 -32.12
CA TYR A 98 6.41 -7.93 -31.80
C TYR A 98 6.26 -8.34 -30.32
N ARG A 99 7.16 -9.21 -29.83
CA ARG A 99 7.18 -9.61 -28.43
C ARG A 99 7.38 -8.42 -27.50
N THR A 100 8.35 -7.56 -27.79
CA THR A 100 8.61 -6.38 -26.92
C THR A 100 7.48 -5.36 -26.99
N LYS A 101 6.86 -5.17 -28.15
CA LYS A 101 5.65 -4.34 -28.31
C LYS A 101 4.50 -4.87 -27.44
N ARG A 102 4.20 -6.17 -27.49
CA ARG A 102 3.12 -6.77 -26.68
C ARG A 102 3.36 -6.64 -25.18
N VAL A 103 4.61 -6.78 -24.74
CA VAL A 103 4.95 -6.57 -23.32
C VAL A 103 4.79 -5.10 -22.91
N LYS A 104 5.13 -4.15 -23.79
CA LYS A 104 4.94 -2.72 -23.54
C LYS A 104 3.46 -2.34 -23.52
N GLU A 105 2.69 -2.77 -24.53
CA GLU A 105 1.25 -2.58 -24.62
C GLU A 105 0.55 -3.05 -23.33
N ALA A 106 0.82 -4.28 -22.88
CA ALA A 106 0.24 -4.81 -21.64
C ALA A 106 0.63 -3.99 -20.39
N ARG A 107 1.87 -3.49 -20.32
CA ARG A 107 2.31 -2.64 -19.21
C ARG A 107 1.62 -1.28 -19.24
N ASP A 108 1.49 -0.68 -20.41
CA ASP A 108 0.87 0.64 -20.58
C ASP A 108 -0.64 0.59 -20.38
N GLU A 109 -1.30 -0.48 -20.82
CA GLU A 109 -2.71 -0.76 -20.53
C GLU A 109 -2.95 -0.94 -19.02
N ALA A 110 -2.17 -1.78 -18.34
CA ALA A 110 -2.30 -1.95 -16.89
C ALA A 110 -2.04 -0.64 -16.11
N LYS A 111 -1.06 0.17 -16.55
CA LYS A 111 -0.81 1.49 -15.94
C LYS A 111 -1.99 2.44 -16.12
N LYS A 112 -2.57 2.49 -17.32
CA LYS A 112 -3.77 3.32 -17.59
C LYS A 112 -4.94 2.90 -16.71
N GLU A 113 -5.21 1.60 -16.59
CA GLU A 113 -6.28 1.10 -15.72
C GLU A 113 -6.05 1.45 -14.24
N ILE A 114 -4.81 1.34 -13.75
CA ILE A 114 -4.44 1.74 -12.39
C ILE A 114 -4.67 3.24 -12.18
N GLU A 115 -4.28 4.08 -13.14
CA GLU A 115 -4.47 5.53 -13.05
C GLU A 115 -5.95 5.93 -13.10
N GLU A 116 -6.74 5.28 -13.96
CA GLU A 116 -8.18 5.48 -14.02
C GLU A 116 -8.86 5.07 -12.71
N TYR A 117 -8.50 3.90 -12.15
CA TYR A 117 -9.02 3.45 -10.86
C TYR A 117 -8.65 4.40 -9.72
N LYS A 118 -7.41 4.90 -9.70
CA LYS A 118 -6.98 5.91 -8.72
C LYS A 118 -7.80 7.19 -8.86
N LYS A 119 -7.96 7.72 -10.07
CA LYS A 119 -8.78 8.92 -10.32
C LYS A 119 -10.23 8.72 -9.88
N GLN A 120 -10.84 7.58 -10.22
CA GLN A 120 -12.20 7.25 -9.78
C GLN A 120 -12.31 7.23 -8.25
N LYS A 121 -11.35 6.61 -7.56
CA LYS A 121 -11.34 6.56 -6.10
C LYS A 121 -11.06 7.91 -5.45
N ASP A 122 -10.17 8.71 -6.02
CA ASP A 122 -9.91 10.07 -5.54
C ASP A 122 -11.14 10.97 -5.74
N ASP A 123 -11.87 10.82 -6.84
CA ASP A 123 -13.10 11.56 -7.12
C ASP A 123 -14.26 11.12 -6.22
N GLU A 124 -14.42 9.80 -6.00
CA GLU A 124 -15.35 9.25 -5.01
C GLU A 124 -15.02 9.78 -3.60
N PHE A 125 -13.74 9.78 -3.23
CA PHE A 125 -13.28 10.26 -1.94
C PHE A 125 -13.53 11.76 -1.77
N LYS A 126 -13.22 12.60 -2.77
CA LYS A 126 -13.51 14.04 -2.73
C LYS A 126 -15.00 14.34 -2.64
N LYS A 127 -15.85 13.60 -3.38
CA LYS A 127 -17.30 13.73 -3.26
C LYS A 127 -17.75 13.36 -1.86
N PHE A 128 -17.27 12.23 -1.34
CA PHE A 128 -17.56 11.79 0.01
C PHE A 128 -17.11 12.82 1.05
N GLU A 129 -15.90 13.37 0.94
CA GLU A 129 -15.40 14.43 1.81
C GLU A 129 -16.28 15.67 1.74
N SER A 130 -16.71 16.11 0.55
CA SER A 130 -17.57 17.30 0.40
C SER A 130 -18.96 17.08 1.01
N GLU A 131 -19.52 15.89 0.85
CA GLU A 131 -20.83 15.52 1.39
C GLU A 131 -20.77 15.29 2.91
N HIS A 132 -19.71 14.66 3.41
CA HIS A 132 -19.58 14.24 4.81
C HIS A 132 -18.84 15.24 5.70
N THR A 133 -18.06 16.18 5.15
CA THR A 133 -17.60 17.37 5.89
C THR A 133 -18.78 18.17 6.42
N SER A 134 -19.92 18.15 5.72
CA SER A 134 -21.16 18.77 6.21
C SER A 134 -21.88 17.95 7.30
N GLY A 135 -21.50 16.68 7.48
CA GLY A 135 -22.10 15.79 8.48
C GLY A 135 -21.91 16.31 9.91
N ASN A 136 -20.75 16.88 10.23
CA ASN A 136 -20.51 17.48 11.54
C ASN A 136 -21.45 18.68 11.79
N LYS A 137 -21.71 19.51 10.78
CA LYS A 137 -22.62 20.65 10.95
C LYS A 137 -24.06 20.21 11.21
N LYS A 138 -24.54 19.18 10.51
CA LYS A 138 -25.88 18.63 10.74
C LYS A 138 -25.98 18.00 12.14
N ALA A 139 -24.98 17.22 12.55
CA ALA A 139 -24.93 16.65 13.88
C ALA A 139 -24.85 17.71 14.99
N GLU A 140 -24.08 18.78 14.78
CA GLU A 140 -24.00 19.93 15.69
C GLU A 140 -25.33 20.69 15.76
N GLU A 141 -25.98 20.96 14.62
CA GLU A 141 -27.29 21.63 14.58
C GLU A 141 -28.37 20.82 15.29
N ASP A 142 -28.41 19.50 15.09
CA ASP A 142 -29.40 18.64 15.75
C ASP A 142 -29.11 18.50 17.26
N ALA A 143 -27.84 18.35 17.65
CA ALA A 143 -27.45 18.37 19.06
C ALA A 143 -27.79 19.71 19.74
N ASN A 144 -27.61 20.83 19.04
CA ASN A 144 -27.96 22.15 19.56
C ASN A 144 -29.47 22.31 19.75
N LYS A 145 -30.30 21.84 18.80
CA LYS A 145 -31.77 21.86 18.94
C LYS A 145 -32.22 21.02 20.14
N ASP A 146 -31.65 19.83 20.30
CA ASP A 146 -31.97 18.95 21.42
C ASP A 146 -31.54 19.57 22.75
N ALA A 147 -30.35 20.17 22.82
CA ALA A 147 -29.88 20.91 23.99
C ALA A 147 -30.80 22.09 24.33
N GLU A 148 -31.23 22.87 23.33
CA GLU A 148 -32.18 23.97 23.54
C GLU A 148 -33.53 23.48 24.09
N ASN A 149 -34.03 22.35 23.59
CA ASN A 149 -35.26 21.74 24.08
C ASN A 149 -35.11 21.30 25.53
N GLN A 150 -34.01 20.61 25.87
CA GLN A 150 -33.72 20.23 27.26
C GLN A 150 -33.56 21.45 28.17
N ILE A 151 -32.93 22.53 27.71
CA ILE A 151 -32.82 23.77 28.49
C ILE A 151 -34.21 24.38 28.74
N LYS A 152 -35.12 24.37 27.76
CA LYS A 152 -36.50 24.85 27.93
C LYS A 152 -37.24 24.01 28.98
N ASP A 153 -37.08 22.69 28.91
CA ASP A 153 -37.70 21.76 29.86
C ASP A 153 -37.16 21.93 31.28
N ILE A 154 -35.83 22.06 31.44
CA ILE A 154 -35.18 22.33 32.73
C ILE A 154 -35.67 23.67 33.30
N LYS A 155 -35.75 24.73 32.48
CA LYS A 155 -36.28 26.03 32.91
C LYS A 155 -37.73 25.93 33.36
N ALA A 156 -38.56 25.18 32.63
CA ALA A 156 -39.96 24.97 32.99
C ALA A 156 -40.11 24.18 34.30
N ALA A 157 -39.33 23.09 34.46
CA ALA A 157 -39.29 22.30 35.69
C ALA A 157 -38.78 23.12 36.89
N GLY A 158 -37.73 23.92 36.69
CA GLY A 158 -37.18 24.82 37.70
C GLY A 158 -38.20 25.85 38.18
N LYS A 159 -38.91 26.51 37.25
CA LYS A 159 -40.00 27.45 37.60
C LYS A 159 -41.11 26.79 38.40
N LYS A 160 -41.49 25.55 38.07
CA LYS A 160 -42.51 24.78 38.82
C LYS A 160 -42.06 24.41 40.23
N GLY A 161 -40.77 24.12 40.42
CA GLY A 161 -40.19 23.74 41.72
C GLY A 161 -39.81 24.92 42.63
N GLN A 162 -39.61 26.11 42.04
CA GLN A 162 -39.04 27.28 42.70
C GLN A 162 -39.78 27.67 43.98
N ASP A 163 -41.11 27.75 43.94
CA ASP A 163 -41.91 28.18 45.10
C ASP A 163 -41.82 27.21 46.28
N LYS A 164 -41.66 25.91 46.01
CA LYS A 164 -41.51 24.90 47.07
C LYS A 164 -40.14 25.03 47.73
N VAL A 165 -39.09 25.13 46.93
CA VAL A 165 -37.70 25.27 47.43
C VAL A 165 -37.55 26.56 48.25
N ILE A 166 -38.12 27.68 47.79
CA ILE A 166 -38.08 28.95 48.54
C ILE A 166 -38.78 28.79 49.89
N LYS A 167 -39.96 28.16 49.94
CA LYS A 167 -40.69 27.94 51.20
C LYS A 167 -39.89 27.07 52.17
N ASP A 168 -39.25 26.01 51.69
CA ASP A 168 -38.49 25.11 52.56
C ASP A 168 -37.20 25.74 53.07
N LEU A 169 -36.51 26.55 52.24
CA LEU A 169 -35.35 27.34 52.67
C LEU A 169 -35.75 28.38 53.74
N LEU A 170 -36.85 29.10 53.54
CA LEU A 170 -37.33 30.07 54.52
C LEU A 170 -37.68 29.38 55.84
N LYS A 171 -38.42 28.26 55.81
CA LYS A 171 -38.72 27.49 57.03
C LYS A 171 -37.45 27.05 57.76
N ALA A 172 -36.48 26.49 57.06
CA ALA A 172 -35.24 26.02 57.66
C ALA A 172 -34.40 27.15 58.30
N VAL A 173 -34.44 28.37 57.73
CA VAL A 173 -33.74 29.54 58.28
C VAL A 173 -34.48 30.11 59.49
N PHE A 174 -35.82 30.12 59.48
CA PHE A 174 -36.63 30.67 60.57
C PHE A 174 -36.85 29.69 61.73
N ASP A 175 -36.78 28.37 61.51
CA ASP A 175 -36.88 27.35 62.56
C ASP A 175 -35.54 27.18 63.29
N VAL A 176 -35.21 28.15 64.15
CA VAL A 176 -34.04 28.05 65.03
C VAL A 176 -34.32 27.03 66.14
N LYS A 177 -33.63 25.89 66.11
CA LYS A 177 -33.62 24.90 67.18
C LYS A 177 -32.34 25.05 68.01
N PRO A 178 -32.32 25.88 69.06
CA PRO A 178 -31.15 26.04 69.89
C PRO A 178 -30.84 24.73 70.62
N VAL A 179 -29.66 24.19 70.37
CA VAL A 179 -29.11 23.05 71.12
C VAL A 179 -28.05 23.60 72.05
N ALA A 180 -28.20 23.35 73.34
CA ALA A 180 -27.19 23.71 74.32
C ALA A 180 -25.88 22.96 74.00
N PRO A 181 -24.74 23.64 73.86
CA PRO A 181 -23.47 22.97 73.62
C PRO A 181 -23.15 22.08 74.84
N SER A 182 -22.72 20.84 74.59
CA SER A 182 -22.54 19.79 75.61
C SER A 182 -21.39 20.02 76.60
N ARG A 183 -20.84 21.24 76.67
CA ARG A 183 -19.77 21.63 77.59
C ARG A 183 -20.20 22.90 78.34
N ILE A 184 -21.04 22.73 79.35
CA ILE A 184 -21.28 23.74 80.39
C ILE A 184 -20.96 23.04 81.72
N GLU A 185 -19.70 23.09 82.13
CA GLU A 185 -19.35 22.81 83.52
C GLU A 185 -19.66 24.09 84.30
N ALA A 186 -20.71 24.04 85.13
CA ALA A 186 -21.09 25.17 85.99
C ALA A 186 -20.02 25.34 87.09
N PRO A 187 -19.51 26.55 87.35
CA PRO A 187 -18.57 26.76 88.45
C PRO A 187 -19.30 26.53 89.79
N SER A 188 -18.72 25.65 90.61
CA SER A 188 -19.11 25.31 91.98
C SER A 188 -18.91 26.48 92.95
#